data_AF-C7MZA2-F1
#
_entry.id   AF-C7MZA2-F1
#
_cell.length_a   1.000
_cell.length_b   1.000
_cell.length_c   1.000
_cell.angle_alpha   90.00
_cell.angle_beta   90.00
_cell.angle_gamma   90.00
#
_symmetry.space_group_name_H-M   'P 1'
#
loop_
_entity.id
_entity.type
_entity.pdbx_description
1 polymer ?
#
loop_
_entity_poly.entity_id
_entity_poly.type
_entity_poly.pdbx_seq_one_letter_code
_entity_poly.pdbx_strand_id
1 'polypeptide(L)'
;MAGRDLFVTPLQESVHRRLDEITHSVYTTSPEIQDELDNLSVTLLAGALRTVLAEHRPDASGHCTLCHGRRNPFTRKRGPLPCRAYLAAQVALVPDEPGEISPDDSTRSRARERMYYFLR
;
A
#
# COMPACT_ATOMS: atom_id res chain seq x y z
N MET A 1 -27.65 -2.27 12.39
CA MET A 1 -26.49 -2.59 11.54
C MET A 1 -25.34 -3.05 12.44
N ALA A 2 -25.33 -4.29 12.94
CA ALA A 2 -24.30 -4.79 13.87
C ALA A 2 -23.71 -6.17 13.48
N GLY A 3 -24.23 -6.80 12.41
CA GLY A 3 -23.82 -8.15 12.01
C GLY A 3 -22.61 -8.22 11.07
N ARG A 4 -22.21 -7.10 10.43
CA ARG A 4 -21.05 -7.09 9.52
C ARG A 4 -19.73 -6.91 10.29
N ASP A 5 -19.74 -6.13 11.36
CA ASP A 5 -18.53 -5.84 12.13
C ASP A 5 -17.98 -7.06 12.86
N LEU A 6 -18.85 -7.98 13.31
CA LEU A 6 -18.45 -9.18 14.05
C LEU A 6 -17.65 -10.20 13.23
N PHE A 7 -17.75 -10.18 11.90
CA PHE A 7 -16.98 -11.09 11.02
C PHE A 7 -15.77 -10.40 10.37
N VAL A 8 -15.86 -9.09 10.17
CA VAL A 8 -14.77 -8.30 9.59
C VAL A 8 -13.64 -8.15 10.59
N THR A 9 -13.93 -7.94 11.88
CA THR A 9 -12.88 -7.74 12.90
C THR A 9 -12.05 -9.00 13.17
N PRO A 10 -12.60 -10.23 13.28
CA PRO A 10 -11.78 -11.42 13.52
C PRO A 10 -10.96 -11.82 12.29
N LEU A 11 -11.51 -11.63 11.08
CA LEU A 11 -10.77 -11.90 9.84
C LEU A 11 -9.59 -10.93 9.72
N GLN A 12 -9.83 -9.64 9.94
CA GLN A 12 -8.80 -8.60 9.88
C GLN A 12 -7.69 -8.89 10.89
N GLU A 13 -8.04 -9.18 12.15
CA GLU A 13 -7.09 -9.52 13.21
C GLU A 13 -6.26 -10.76 12.84
N SER A 14 -6.90 -11.82 12.33
CA SER A 14 -6.19 -13.04 11.92
C SER A 14 -5.20 -12.79 10.79
N VAL A 15 -5.54 -11.92 9.82
CA VAL A 15 -4.64 -11.58 8.71
C VAL A 15 -3.46 -10.76 9.23
N HIS A 16 -3.70 -9.75 10.08
CA HIS A 16 -2.61 -8.95 10.66
C HIS A 16 -1.66 -9.79 11.50
N ARG A 17 -2.19 -10.62 12.41
CA ARG A 17 -1.37 -11.55 13.20
C ARG A 17 -0.51 -12.45 12.32
N ARG A 18 -1.06 -12.97 11.21
CA ARG A 18 -0.29 -13.83 10.30
C ARG A 18 0.84 -13.07 9.60
N LEU A 19 0.61 -11.81 9.22
CA LEU A 19 1.65 -10.96 8.63
C LEU A 19 2.76 -10.66 9.65
N ASP A 20 2.41 -10.44 10.91
CA ASP A 20 3.37 -10.23 12.00
C ASP A 20 4.19 -11.49 12.27
N GLU A 21 3.56 -12.68 12.29
CA GLU A 21 4.24 -13.97 12.40
C GLU A 21 5.25 -14.19 11.28
N ILE A 22 4.85 -13.96 10.02
CA ILE A 22 5.75 -14.09 8.86
C ILE A 22 6.94 -13.14 9.03
N THR A 23 6.67 -11.88 9.38
CA THR A 23 7.73 -10.88 9.59
C THR A 23 8.67 -11.27 10.74
N HIS A 24 8.16 -11.85 11.82
CA HIS A 24 8.98 -12.25 12.97
C HIS A 24 9.77 -13.55 12.74
N SER A 25 9.23 -14.46 11.92
CA SER A 25 9.89 -15.74 11.60
C SER A 25 11.22 -15.57 10.85
N VAL A 26 11.35 -14.48 10.09
CA VAL A 26 12.59 -14.08 9.39
C VAL A 26 13.73 -13.74 10.35
N TYR A 27 13.42 -13.33 11.58
CA TYR A 27 14.43 -12.92 12.57
C TYR A 27 14.79 -14.01 13.58
N THR A 28 14.06 -15.13 13.60
CA THR A 28 14.11 -16.10 14.70
C THR A 28 14.45 -17.53 14.28
N THR A 29 14.46 -17.82 12.97
CA THR A 29 14.72 -19.17 12.45
C THR A 29 16.21 -19.39 12.18
N SER A 30 16.68 -20.63 12.33
CA SER A 30 18.05 -21.03 11.99
C SER A 30 18.32 -20.75 10.50
N PRO A 31 19.49 -20.21 10.13
CA PRO A 31 19.81 -19.80 8.75
C PRO A 31 19.65 -20.93 7.73
N GLU A 32 19.81 -22.19 8.12
CA GLU A 32 19.68 -23.37 7.24
C GLU A 32 18.23 -23.64 6.77
N ILE A 33 17.23 -23.25 7.57
CA ILE A 33 15.80 -23.40 7.24
C ILE A 33 15.21 -22.07 6.74
N GLN A 34 15.91 -20.96 7.02
CA GLN A 34 15.47 -19.60 6.71
C GLN A 34 15.28 -19.39 5.20
N ASP A 35 16.23 -19.81 4.37
CA ASP A 35 16.17 -19.56 2.92
C ASP A 35 14.97 -20.23 2.23
N GLU A 36 14.63 -21.47 2.62
CA GLU A 36 13.47 -22.17 2.05
C GLU A 36 12.15 -21.56 2.54
N LEU A 37 12.08 -21.20 3.83
CA LEU A 37 10.92 -20.55 4.43
C LEU A 37 10.69 -19.16 3.84
N ASP A 38 11.76 -18.42 3.55
CA ASP A 38 11.71 -17.09 2.95
C ASP A 38 11.19 -17.15 1.52
N ASN A 39 11.70 -18.08 0.70
CA ASN A 39 11.24 -18.26 -0.68
C ASN A 39 9.76 -18.63 -0.74
N LEU A 40 9.31 -19.53 0.14
CA LEU A 40 7.89 -19.90 0.24
C LEU A 40 7.03 -18.73 0.70
N SER A 41 7.46 -17.99 1.73
CA SER A 41 6.74 -16.84 2.28
C SER A 41 6.61 -15.71 1.24
N VAL A 42 7.69 -15.39 0.52
CA VAL A 42 7.68 -14.41 -0.56
C VAL A 42 6.74 -14.84 -1.68
N THR A 43 6.75 -16.12 -2.07
CA THR A 43 5.87 -16.64 -3.12
C THR A 43 4.39 -16.52 -2.73
N LEU A 44 4.05 -16.87 -1.49
CA LEU A 44 2.69 -16.75 -0.97
C LEU A 44 2.23 -15.28 -0.89
N LEU A 45 3.08 -14.38 -0.37
CA LEU A 45 2.77 -12.95 -0.29
C LEU A 45 2.61 -12.32 -1.68
N ALA A 46 3.47 -12.68 -2.64
CA ALA A 46 3.33 -12.23 -4.03
C ALA A 46 2.03 -12.74 -4.67
N GLY A 47 1.63 -13.98 -4.40
CA GLY A 47 0.35 -14.53 -4.85
C GLY A 47 -0.85 -13.80 -4.26
N ALA A 48 -0.84 -13.55 -2.95
CA ALA A 48 -1.88 -12.80 -2.26
C ALA A 48 -1.99 -11.36 -2.80
N LEU A 49 -0.86 -10.66 -2.97
CA LEU A 49 -0.84 -9.31 -3.53
C LEU A 49 -1.38 -9.28 -4.96
N ARG A 50 -0.96 -10.21 -5.82
CA ARG A 50 -1.50 -10.32 -7.20
C ARG A 50 -3.01 -10.51 -7.21
N THR A 51 -3.53 -11.31 -6.28
CA THR A 51 -4.96 -11.58 -6.15
C THR A 51 -5.71 -10.30 -5.78
N VAL A 52 -5.25 -9.57 -4.75
CA VAL A 52 -5.83 -8.27 -4.36
C VAL A 52 -5.76 -7.28 -5.52
N LEU A 53 -4.60 -7.12 -6.17
CA LEU A 53 -4.44 -6.18 -7.28
C LEU A 53 -5.30 -6.53 -8.51
N ALA A 54 -5.59 -7.82 -8.73
CA ALA A 54 -6.48 -8.27 -9.81
C ALA A 54 -7.94 -7.82 -9.61
N GLU A 55 -8.37 -7.60 -8.37
CA GLU A 55 -9.70 -7.04 -8.07
C GLU A 55 -9.80 -5.57 -8.47
N HIS A 56 -8.68 -4.84 -8.44
CA HIS A 56 -8.65 -3.39 -8.60
C HIS A 56 -8.66 -2.87 -10.06
N ARG A 57 -8.69 -3.74 -11.08
CA ARG A 57 -8.72 -3.45 -12.54
C ARG A 57 -8.77 -1.94 -12.91
N PRO A 58 -7.62 -1.23 -12.89
CA PRO A 58 -7.59 0.18 -13.21
C PRO A 58 -7.83 0.41 -14.71
N ASP A 59 -8.48 1.52 -15.07
CA ASP A 59 -8.64 1.95 -16.46
C ASP A 59 -7.36 2.60 -17.02
N ALA A 60 -7.40 3.00 -18.30
CA ALA A 60 -6.28 3.66 -18.97
C ALA A 60 -5.82 4.97 -18.31
N SER A 61 -6.67 5.58 -17.45
CA SER A 61 -6.31 6.76 -16.65
C SER A 61 -5.74 6.41 -15.27
N GLY A 62 -5.55 5.12 -14.99
CA GLY A 62 -5.10 4.60 -13.70
C GLY A 62 -6.21 4.56 -12.65
N HIS A 63 -7.47 4.79 -13.02
CA HIS A 63 -8.58 4.91 -12.10
C HIS A 63 -9.27 3.56 -11.84
N CYS A 64 -9.57 3.29 -10.57
CA CYS A 64 -10.27 2.10 -10.11
C CYS A 64 -11.60 2.47 -9.42
N THR A 65 -12.69 1.81 -9.81
CA THR A 65 -14.03 2.03 -9.23
C THR A 65 -14.15 1.54 -7.79
N LEU A 66 -13.37 0.53 -7.37
CA LEU A 66 -13.32 0.08 -5.97
C LEU A 66 -12.69 1.13 -5.06
N CYS A 67 -11.61 1.78 -5.51
CA CYS A 67 -10.93 2.81 -4.70
C CYS A 67 -11.67 4.15 -4.68
N HIS A 68 -12.35 4.49 -5.77
CA HIS A 68 -12.85 5.86 -5.98
C HIS A 68 -14.38 5.96 -6.11
N GLY A 69 -15.11 4.84 -6.06
CA GLY A 69 -16.57 4.75 -5.88
C GLY A 69 -17.44 5.58 -6.84
N ARG A 70 -18.77 5.60 -6.61
CA ARG A 70 -19.66 6.61 -7.19
C ARG A 70 -19.27 7.96 -6.61
N ARG A 71 -18.45 8.72 -7.34
CA ARG A 71 -18.08 10.10 -6.98
C ARG A 71 -19.34 10.90 -6.65
N ASN A 72 -19.37 11.47 -5.45
CA ASN A 72 -20.42 12.40 -5.06
C ASN A 72 -20.32 13.63 -5.99
N PRO A 73 -21.39 14.02 -6.72
CA PRO A 73 -21.31 15.12 -7.69
C PRO A 73 -20.87 16.47 -7.09
N PHE A 74 -20.90 16.60 -5.76
CA PHE A 74 -20.50 17.80 -5.02
C PHE A 74 -19.04 17.81 -4.54
N THR A 75 -18.28 16.73 -4.67
CA THR A 75 -16.85 16.75 -4.32
C THR A 75 -16.06 17.36 -5.48
N ARG A 76 -15.59 18.59 -5.27
CA ARG A 76 -14.75 19.36 -6.21
C ARG A 76 -13.72 18.46 -6.89
N LYS A 77 -13.71 18.51 -8.23
CA LYS A 77 -12.77 17.91 -9.19
C LYS A 77 -11.36 17.74 -8.60
N ARG A 78 -11.12 16.66 -7.87
CA ARG A 78 -9.76 16.12 -7.70
C ARG A 78 -9.44 15.43 -9.02
N GLY A 79 -8.29 15.75 -9.61
CA GLY A 79 -7.84 15.16 -10.88
C GLY A 79 -7.83 13.63 -10.86
N PRO A 80 -7.55 12.97 -12.00
CA PRO A 80 -7.48 11.51 -12.05
C PRO A 80 -6.47 11.03 -11.01
N LEU A 81 -6.99 10.42 -9.93
CA LEU A 81 -6.17 9.85 -8.88
C LEU A 81 -5.91 8.39 -9.25
N PRO A 82 -4.65 7.91 -9.14
CA PRO A 82 -4.33 6.52 -9.42
C PRO A 82 -5.06 5.58 -8.45
N CYS A 83 -5.15 4.31 -8.81
CA CYS A 83 -5.68 3.27 -7.95
C CYS A 83 -4.84 3.17 -6.66
N ARG A 84 -5.50 3.28 -5.51
CA ARG A 84 -4.80 3.32 -4.20
C ARG A 84 -4.04 2.02 -3.92
N ALA A 85 -4.58 0.86 -4.31
CA ALA A 85 -3.93 -0.43 -4.10
C ALA A 85 -2.62 -0.56 -4.89
N TYR A 86 -2.63 -0.16 -6.17
CA TYR A 86 -1.43 -0.16 -7.02
C TYR A 86 -0.41 0.88 -6.54
N LEU A 87 -0.86 2.05 -6.09
CA LEU A 87 0.04 3.06 -5.51
C LEU A 87 0.70 2.55 -4.23
N ALA A 88 -0.06 1.93 -3.32
CA ALA A 88 0.49 1.34 -2.10
C ALA A 88 1.49 0.21 -2.41
N ALA A 89 1.18 -0.64 -3.38
CA ALA A 89 2.09 -1.69 -3.84
C ALA A 89 3.38 -1.11 -4.44
N GLN A 90 3.29 -0.02 -5.22
CA GLN A 90 4.47 0.65 -5.78
C GLN A 90 5.39 1.16 -4.67
N VAL A 91 4.85 1.87 -3.68
CA VAL A 91 5.63 2.40 -2.56
C VAL A 91 6.26 1.29 -1.71
N ALA A 92 5.58 0.15 -1.56
CA ALA A 92 6.08 -0.97 -0.77
C ALA A 92 7.13 -1.83 -1.50
N LEU A 93 7.02 -1.98 -2.83
CA LEU A 93 7.89 -2.85 -3.63
C LEU A 93 9.08 -2.13 -4.25
N VAL A 94 8.94 -0.82 -4.50
CA VAL A 94 9.99 0.03 -5.04
C VAL A 94 10.45 0.93 -3.90
N PRO A 95 11.44 0.51 -3.08
CA PRO A 95 12.09 1.46 -2.19
C PRO A 95 12.61 2.62 -3.04
N ASP A 96 12.54 3.84 -2.50
CA ASP A 96 13.25 4.97 -3.09
C ASP A 96 14.73 4.57 -3.13
N GLU A 97 15.21 4.11 -4.29
CA GLU A 97 16.63 4.10 -4.58
C GLU A 97 17.13 5.52 -4.24
N PRO A 98 18.20 5.69 -3.44
CA PRO A 98 18.86 6.98 -3.32
C PRO A 98 19.54 7.29 -4.65
N GLY A 99 18.72 7.53 -5.68
CA GLY A 99 19.12 8.11 -6.93
C GLY A 99 19.68 9.49 -6.61
N GLU A 100 20.91 9.70 -7.03
CA GLU A 100 21.64 10.96 -6.99
C GLU A 100 20.68 12.15 -7.05
N ILE A 101 20.74 12.97 -6.00
CA ILE A 101 20.01 14.23 -5.90
C ILE A 101 20.42 15.08 -7.11
N SER A 102 19.66 14.98 -8.19
CA SER A 102 19.75 15.93 -9.29
C SER A 102 19.27 17.27 -8.72
N PRO A 103 20.04 18.36 -8.87
CA PRO A 103 19.83 19.61 -8.12
C PRO A 103 18.53 20.37 -8.47
N ASP A 104 17.71 19.82 -9.37
CA ASP A 104 16.46 20.40 -9.85
C ASP A 104 15.22 20.07 -8.97
N ASP A 105 15.35 19.32 -7.87
CA ASP A 105 14.21 19.04 -6.96
C ASP A 105 14.09 20.03 -5.78
N SER A 106 14.95 21.04 -5.76
CA SER A 106 14.98 22.07 -4.70
C SER A 106 13.76 23.02 -4.72
N THR A 107 12.94 22.99 -5.78
CA THR A 107 11.68 23.74 -5.87
C THR A 107 10.49 23.05 -5.20
N ARG A 108 10.51 21.72 -5.01
CA ARG A 108 9.42 20.98 -4.34
C ARG A 108 9.49 21.05 -2.82
N SER A 109 10.70 21.08 -2.25
CA SER A 109 10.90 21.14 -0.80
C SER A 109 10.33 22.43 -0.18
N ARG A 110 10.51 23.59 -0.85
CA ARG A 110 9.99 24.89 -0.38
C ARG A 110 8.45 24.98 -0.32
N ALA A 111 7.73 24.12 -1.03
CA ALA A 111 6.27 24.11 -1.01
C ALA A 111 5.70 23.46 0.26
N ARG A 112 6.43 22.52 0.88
CA ARG A 112 6.01 21.84 2.12
C ARG A 112 6.22 22.71 3.37
N GLU A 113 7.27 23.52 3.39
CA GLU A 113 7.61 24.37 4.55
C GLU A 113 6.66 25.58 4.70
N ARG A 114 6.07 26.05 3.59
CA ARG A 114 5.08 27.15 3.61
C ARG A 114 3.69 26.77 4.14
N MET A 115 3.39 25.48 4.28
CA MET A 115 2.06 25.03 4.75
C MET A 115 1.96 24.95 6.29
N TYR A 116 3.08 25.07 7.01
CA TYR A 116 3.13 25.04 8.48
C TYR A 116 3.01 26.41 9.16
N TYR A 117 3.00 27.52 8.41
CA TYR A 117 2.89 28.88 8.96
C TYR A 117 1.52 29.56 8.78
N PHE A 118 0.53 28.90 8.15
CA PHE A 118 -0.79 29.49 7.87
C PHE A 118 -1.93 28.93 8.75
N LEU A 119 -1.61 28.25 9.86
CA LEU A 119 -2.58 27.66 10.80
C LEU A 119 -2.39 28.16 12.24
N ARG A 120 -2.08 29.46 12.40
CA ARG A 120 -2.17 30.14 13.70
C ARG A 120 -3.10 31.34 13.63
#